data_AF-A0A9F5IGZ8-F1
#
_entry.id   AF-A0A9F5IGZ8-F1
#
_cell.length_a   1.000
_cell.length_b   1.000
_cell.length_c   1.000
_cell.angle_alpha   90.00
_cell.angle_beta   90.00
_cell.angle_gamma   90.00
#
_symmetry.space_group_name_H-M   'P 1'
#
loop_
_entity.id
_entity.type
_entity.pdbx_description
1 polymer ?
#
loop_
_entity_poly.entity_id
_entity_poly.type
_entity_poly.pdbx_seq_one_letter_code
_entity_poly.pdbx_strand_id
1 'polypeptide(L)'
;MDKVWSFLSFQILEFLIIQLQYEKGEQSERSSMLEGTLVISVDIEDSLQHVNQSHCAIIISAKGDLCHNLLNDLILTEIEGLLPFCQSGVLSGRGCPHESLHTMPFQLSFQLYEKSEVLKEDCAAIKQFIHRISLVHTTTKFHYCVKINGNISAETYRSECRAVMPSCDKIHLVIGELVGLFIPDEVAERGFTGELSLIPAVSLCPCQKSFPNQPANITTASPTIYIFLYDPAGLPVLFSAEEISYSFFEDPSCLASWGKYAYQATLNSAVYCKTDTAKPEIQYSLRTSHKQDPDIQEQTLLLFLFLGYSDQFQDKPIYSFWDRRAILSHLSPILFCSEQAVKRAIQGVVNEILEQHYRASQEQQKLARSLPIMATAISRIVSSSTDGKFRRKCLHSLQAADTQEFQETITETFNKVILKQWKPSHACEIKKASFLLNTLPTLLVFSSSDFCSAPFQS
;
A
#
# COMPACT_ATOMS: atom_id res chain seq x y z
N MET A 1 -11.03 22.61 -22.00
CA MET A 1 -11.64 23.24 -20.79
C MET A 1 -12.41 22.15 -20.04
N ASP A 2 -11.81 20.96 -19.89
CA ASP A 2 -12.55 19.68 -19.81
C ASP A 2 -12.13 18.79 -18.60
N LYS A 3 -11.43 19.34 -17.60
CA LYS A 3 -10.95 18.58 -16.42
C LYS A 3 -11.07 19.33 -15.08
N VAL A 4 -11.97 20.30 -14.99
CA VAL A 4 -12.19 21.08 -13.75
C VAL A 4 -12.82 20.21 -12.64
N TRP A 5 -13.45 19.07 -13.00
CA TRP A 5 -14.34 18.27 -12.17
C TRP A 5 -13.68 17.22 -11.25
N SER A 6 -12.75 16.41 -11.76
CA SER A 6 -12.00 15.47 -10.93
C SER A 6 -11.26 16.25 -9.83
N PHE A 7 -10.63 17.34 -10.24
CA PHE A 7 -9.89 18.24 -9.39
C PHE A 7 -10.70 18.79 -8.21
N LEU A 8 -11.97 19.15 -8.42
CA LEU A 8 -12.79 19.79 -7.39
C LEU A 8 -13.27 18.81 -6.31
N SER A 9 -13.74 17.62 -6.71
CA SER A 9 -14.20 16.61 -5.74
C SER A 9 -13.05 16.04 -4.89
N PHE A 10 -11.86 15.86 -5.48
CA PHE A 10 -10.66 15.47 -4.74
C PHE A 10 -10.24 16.54 -3.73
N GLN A 11 -10.22 17.82 -4.13
CA GLN A 11 -9.83 18.90 -3.21
C GLN A 11 -10.70 18.98 -1.97
N ILE A 12 -12.00 18.74 -2.10
CA ILE A 12 -12.92 18.76 -0.95
C ILE A 12 -12.57 17.63 0.01
N LEU A 13 -12.38 16.42 -0.52
CA LEU A 13 -12.02 15.27 0.30
C LEU A 13 -10.65 15.47 0.95
N GLU A 14 -9.68 15.99 0.20
CA GLU A 14 -8.35 16.35 0.72
C GLU A 14 -8.44 17.37 1.85
N PHE A 15 -9.14 18.49 1.62
CA PHE A 15 -9.37 19.54 2.61
C PHE A 15 -10.02 18.99 3.87
N LEU A 16 -11.13 18.25 3.72
CA LEU A 16 -11.84 17.66 4.86
C LEU A 16 -10.93 16.71 5.65
N ILE A 17 -10.15 15.86 4.99
CA ILE A 17 -9.28 14.90 5.70
C ILE A 17 -8.12 15.61 6.42
N ILE A 18 -7.54 16.65 5.83
CA ILE A 18 -6.49 17.46 6.46
C ILE A 18 -7.05 18.14 7.72
N GLN A 19 -8.23 18.77 7.62
CA GLN A 19 -8.88 19.39 8.78
C GLN A 19 -9.18 18.38 9.89
N LEU A 20 -9.65 17.18 9.53
CA LEU A 20 -9.92 16.10 10.48
C LEU A 20 -8.67 15.58 11.21
N GLN A 21 -7.48 15.72 10.63
CA GLN A 21 -6.23 15.32 11.27
C GLN A 21 -5.62 16.39 12.16
N TYR A 22 -5.72 17.66 11.75
CA TYR A 22 -5.20 18.82 12.47
C TYR A 22 -5.59 18.79 13.96
N GLU A 23 -6.86 18.55 14.25
CA GLU A 23 -7.40 18.67 15.61
C GLU A 23 -7.15 17.43 16.48
N LYS A 24 -6.80 16.30 15.86
CA LYS A 24 -6.30 15.11 16.58
C LYS A 24 -5.00 15.41 17.31
N GLY A 25 -4.21 16.36 16.82
CA GLY A 25 -3.02 16.89 17.48
C GLY A 25 -3.34 17.88 18.61
N GLU A 26 -4.50 18.55 18.57
CA GLU A 26 -4.91 19.51 19.60
C GLU A 26 -5.41 18.83 20.89
N GLN A 27 -6.18 17.74 20.78
CA GLN A 27 -6.72 16.98 21.92
C GLN A 27 -5.73 15.93 22.45
N SER A 28 -4.79 16.36 23.30
CA SER A 28 -3.96 15.44 24.09
C SER A 28 -4.62 15.12 25.44
N GLU A 29 -4.59 13.83 25.79
CA GLU A 29 -4.76 13.23 27.13
C GLU A 29 -6.08 12.57 27.57
N ARG A 30 -7.23 12.69 26.88
CA ARG A 30 -8.45 11.95 27.31
C ARG A 30 -9.38 11.53 26.18
N SER A 31 -9.01 10.48 25.44
CA SER A 31 -10.03 9.73 24.73
C SER A 31 -9.55 8.33 24.34
N SER A 32 -10.31 7.32 24.78
CA SER A 32 -10.34 5.98 24.17
C SER A 32 -10.34 6.07 22.64
N MET A 33 -9.74 5.10 21.93
CA MET A 33 -9.69 5.01 20.46
C MET A 33 -10.95 5.58 19.80
N LEU A 34 -10.84 6.81 19.26
CA LEU A 34 -11.96 7.52 18.66
C LEU A 34 -12.26 6.89 17.31
N GLU A 35 -13.41 6.20 17.21
CA GLU A 35 -13.89 5.57 15.97
C GLU A 35 -14.73 6.58 15.20
N GLY A 36 -14.18 7.10 14.10
CA GLY A 36 -14.87 8.00 13.18
C GLY A 36 -15.45 7.25 11.99
N THR A 37 -16.56 7.70 11.43
CA THR A 37 -17.10 7.19 10.15
C THR A 37 -17.20 8.32 9.14
N LEU A 38 -16.59 8.15 7.97
CA LEU A 38 -16.74 9.02 6.80
C LEU A 38 -17.50 8.26 5.70
N VAL A 39 -18.60 8.84 5.24
CA VAL A 39 -19.47 8.29 4.20
C VAL A 39 -19.43 9.20 2.98
N ILE A 40 -19.13 8.63 1.82
CA ILE A 40 -19.10 9.34 0.54
C ILE A 40 -20.09 8.63 -0.37
N SER A 41 -21.14 9.34 -0.78
CA SER A 41 -22.20 8.84 -1.64
C SER A 41 -22.22 9.65 -2.93
N VAL A 42 -22.19 8.97 -4.08
CA VAL A 42 -22.27 9.56 -5.41
C VAL A 42 -23.52 9.04 -6.08
N ASP A 43 -24.44 9.91 -6.51
CA ASP A 43 -25.68 9.56 -7.20
C ASP A 43 -25.65 10.15 -8.61
N ILE A 44 -25.66 9.30 -9.63
CA ILE A 44 -25.55 9.66 -11.05
C ILE A 44 -26.84 9.28 -11.76
N GLU A 45 -27.45 10.25 -12.42
CA GLU A 45 -28.65 10.11 -13.24
C GLU A 45 -28.40 10.66 -14.64
N ASP A 46 -28.64 9.84 -15.67
CA ASP A 46 -28.48 10.29 -17.05
C ASP A 46 -29.49 11.40 -17.41
N SER A 47 -29.01 12.45 -18.06
CA SER A 47 -29.86 13.56 -18.48
C SER A 47 -30.77 13.12 -19.63
N LEU A 48 -32.08 13.28 -19.45
CA LEU A 48 -33.06 13.08 -20.52
C LEU A 48 -33.00 14.18 -21.61
N GLN A 49 -32.35 15.31 -21.32
CA GLN A 49 -32.36 16.50 -22.18
C GLN A 49 -31.09 16.64 -23.04
N HIS A 50 -29.97 16.06 -22.62
CA HIS A 50 -28.68 16.16 -23.30
C HIS A 50 -28.01 14.79 -23.45
N VAL A 51 -27.79 14.36 -24.70
CA VAL A 51 -27.12 13.09 -25.01
C VAL A 51 -25.67 13.14 -24.48
N ASN A 52 -25.29 12.12 -23.70
CA ASN A 52 -23.97 11.94 -23.06
C ASN A 52 -23.64 12.86 -21.87
N GLN A 53 -24.62 13.57 -21.29
CA GLN A 53 -24.45 14.26 -20.01
C GLN A 53 -25.26 13.57 -18.91
N SER A 54 -24.69 13.45 -17.72
CA SER A 54 -25.36 12.90 -16.55
C SER A 54 -25.34 13.95 -15.44
N HIS A 55 -26.46 14.08 -14.73
CA HIS A 55 -26.53 14.78 -13.46
C HIS A 55 -25.86 13.92 -12.39
N CYS A 56 -24.99 14.53 -11.59
CA CYS A 56 -24.30 13.87 -10.51
C CYS A 56 -24.53 14.68 -9.22
N ALA A 57 -24.85 13.98 -8.14
CA ALA A 57 -24.96 14.54 -6.81
C ALA A 57 -24.00 13.79 -5.87
N ILE A 58 -23.08 14.52 -5.25
CA ILE A 58 -22.14 13.96 -4.28
C ILE A 58 -22.55 14.43 -2.89
N ILE A 59 -22.58 13.49 -1.96
CA ILE A 59 -22.91 13.72 -0.56
C ILE A 59 -21.75 13.16 0.27
N ILE A 60 -21.13 14.03 1.06
CA ILE A 60 -20.09 13.66 2.02
C ILE A 60 -20.70 13.84 3.41
N SER A 61 -20.70 12.78 4.21
CA SER A 61 -21.23 12.80 5.56
C SER A 61 -20.24 12.19 6.54
N ALA A 62 -20.20 12.72 7.75
CA ALA A 62 -19.34 12.20 8.79
C ALA A 62 -20.13 11.96 10.09
N LYS A 63 -19.63 11.05 10.93
CA LYS A 63 -20.08 10.81 12.31
C LYS A 63 -18.93 10.39 13.22
N GLY A 64 -19.12 10.58 14.52
CA GLY A 64 -18.11 10.34 15.57
C GLY A 64 -17.37 11.63 15.89
N ASP A 65 -16.22 11.54 16.54
CA ASP A 65 -15.45 12.72 16.94
C ASP A 65 -14.95 13.55 15.76
N LEU A 66 -15.00 12.99 14.55
CA LEU A 66 -14.80 13.71 13.29
C LEU A 66 -15.76 14.90 13.11
N CYS A 67 -16.90 14.92 13.80
CA CYS A 67 -17.99 15.86 13.52
C CYS A 67 -18.09 17.03 14.46
N HIS A 68 -17.48 16.95 15.65
CA HIS A 68 -17.61 18.02 16.63
C HIS A 68 -17.08 19.36 16.11
N ASN A 69 -16.19 19.33 15.12
CA ASN A 69 -15.44 20.49 14.68
C ASN A 69 -15.65 20.87 13.21
N LEU A 70 -16.05 19.93 12.34
CA LEU A 70 -16.48 20.23 10.96
C LEU A 70 -17.71 21.16 10.86
N LEU A 71 -18.38 21.38 12.00
CA LEU A 71 -19.54 22.27 12.13
C LEU A 71 -19.16 23.73 12.47
N ASN A 72 -17.88 24.10 12.42
CA ASN A 72 -17.46 25.49 12.62
C ASN A 72 -17.80 26.34 11.37
N ASP A 73 -18.47 27.47 11.58
CA ASP A 73 -18.88 28.42 10.53
C ASP A 73 -17.69 28.89 9.65
N LEU A 74 -16.48 28.99 10.23
CA LEU A 74 -15.26 29.35 9.49
C LEU A 74 -14.87 28.29 8.44
N ILE A 75 -14.97 27.01 8.81
CA ILE A 75 -14.62 25.89 7.92
C ILE A 75 -15.67 25.79 6.80
N LEU A 76 -16.95 25.96 7.13
CA LEU A 76 -18.02 26.01 6.12
C LEU A 76 -17.81 27.16 5.13
N THR A 77 -17.42 28.34 5.63
CA THR A 77 -17.11 29.51 4.77
C THR A 77 -15.91 29.26 3.87
N GLU A 78 -14.86 28.58 4.36
CA GLU A 78 -13.70 28.21 3.54
C GLU A 78 -14.07 27.17 2.47
N ILE A 79 -14.90 26.18 2.81
CA ILE A 79 -15.45 25.20 1.84
C ILE A 79 -16.30 25.90 0.78
N GLU A 80 -17.15 26.85 1.17
CA GLU A 80 -17.94 27.68 0.23
C GLU A 80 -17.03 28.57 -0.63
N GLY A 81 -15.94 29.08 -0.09
CA GLY A 81 -14.92 29.83 -0.83
C GLY A 81 -14.17 28.98 -1.86
N LEU A 82 -13.93 27.70 -1.56
CA LEU A 82 -13.39 26.72 -2.51
C LEU A 82 -14.43 26.32 -3.58
N LEU A 83 -15.73 26.53 -3.33
CA LEU A 83 -16.84 26.01 -4.12
C LEU A 83 -18.05 26.95 -4.19
N PRO A 84 -18.18 27.81 -5.21
CA PRO A 84 -19.36 28.67 -5.36
C PRO A 84 -20.67 27.90 -5.63
N PHE A 85 -20.62 26.56 -5.77
CA PHE A 85 -21.77 25.68 -6.06
C PHE A 85 -22.14 24.72 -4.92
N CYS A 86 -21.47 24.81 -3.76
CA CYS A 86 -21.76 23.93 -2.64
C CYS A 86 -23.05 24.33 -1.92
N GLN A 87 -23.83 23.35 -1.45
CA GLN A 87 -25.01 23.60 -0.64
C GLN A 87 -24.90 22.82 0.68
N SER A 88 -24.93 23.56 1.79
CA SER A 88 -25.09 22.97 3.12
C SER A 88 -26.55 22.50 3.29
N GLY A 89 -26.75 21.20 3.52
CA GLY A 89 -28.07 20.62 3.73
C GLY A 89 -28.29 19.21 3.17
N VAL A 90 -29.41 18.60 3.58
CA VAL A 90 -29.83 17.26 3.14
C VAL A 90 -30.50 17.34 1.77
N LEU A 91 -29.94 16.69 0.75
CA LEU A 91 -30.65 16.44 -0.51
C LEU A 91 -31.73 15.37 -0.27
N SER A 92 -32.99 15.78 -0.12
CA SER A 92 -34.12 14.89 0.11
C SER A 92 -34.23 13.84 -0.99
N GLY A 93 -34.17 12.55 -0.63
CA GLY A 93 -34.31 11.42 -1.56
C GLY A 93 -33.01 10.95 -2.26
N ARG A 94 -31.86 11.58 -1.98
CA ARG A 94 -30.55 11.14 -2.47
C ARG A 94 -29.65 10.68 -1.32
N GLY A 95 -28.83 9.66 -1.55
CA GLY A 95 -27.91 9.16 -0.52
C GLY A 95 -27.64 7.65 -0.56
N CYS A 96 -26.77 7.20 0.34
CA CYS A 96 -26.45 5.80 0.54
C CYS A 96 -27.59 5.09 1.28
N PRO A 97 -28.17 4.00 0.76
CA PRO A 97 -29.19 3.23 1.47
C PRO A 97 -28.61 2.33 2.57
N HIS A 98 -27.30 2.10 2.55
CA HIS A 98 -26.60 1.24 3.53
C HIS A 98 -26.28 1.96 4.83
N GLU A 99 -26.24 3.30 4.82
CA GLU A 99 -25.91 4.12 5.98
C GLU A 99 -26.99 5.19 6.18
N SER A 100 -27.43 5.37 7.42
CA SER A 100 -28.47 6.36 7.73
C SER A 100 -27.90 7.78 7.73
N LEU A 101 -27.74 8.37 6.54
CA LEU A 101 -27.18 9.72 6.36
C LEU A 101 -27.91 10.79 7.16
N HIS A 102 -29.24 10.67 7.32
CA HIS A 102 -30.06 11.59 8.12
C HIS A 102 -29.70 11.63 9.62
N THR A 103 -28.92 10.67 10.11
CA THR A 103 -28.44 10.62 11.50
C THR A 103 -26.99 11.10 11.65
N MET A 104 -26.38 11.54 10.54
CA MET A 104 -25.01 12.04 10.50
C MET A 104 -25.01 13.54 10.84
N PRO A 105 -24.25 13.98 11.86
CA PRO A 105 -24.24 15.38 12.29
C PRO A 105 -23.61 16.33 11.28
N PHE A 106 -22.69 15.86 10.43
CA PHE A 106 -22.11 16.64 9.33
C PHE A 106 -22.56 16.08 7.98
N GLN A 107 -23.03 16.95 7.09
CA GLN A 107 -23.37 16.62 5.71
C GLN A 107 -23.08 17.80 4.77
N LEU A 108 -22.28 17.53 3.74
CA LEU A 108 -22.01 18.43 2.64
C LEU A 108 -22.58 17.81 1.36
N SER A 109 -23.27 18.61 0.54
CA SER A 109 -23.82 18.14 -0.72
C SER A 109 -23.57 19.13 -1.84
N PHE A 110 -23.34 18.60 -3.04
CA PHE A 110 -23.20 19.42 -4.23
C PHE A 110 -23.68 18.66 -5.46
N GLN A 111 -24.13 19.41 -6.45
CA GLN A 111 -24.73 18.88 -7.68
C GLN A 111 -24.00 19.41 -8.90
N LEU A 112 -23.93 18.58 -9.95
CA LEU A 112 -23.18 18.87 -11.15
C LEU A 112 -23.71 18.15 -12.39
N TYR A 113 -23.29 18.64 -13.55
CA TYR A 113 -23.53 18.01 -14.86
C TYR A 113 -22.19 17.73 -15.53
N GLU A 114 -21.93 16.47 -15.89
CA GLU A 114 -20.70 16.07 -16.56
C GLU A 114 -20.94 14.89 -17.52
N LYS A 115 -20.00 14.65 -18.43
CA LYS A 115 -20.01 13.51 -19.36
C LYS A 115 -19.97 12.18 -18.60
N SER A 116 -20.81 11.24 -19.02
CA SER A 116 -20.95 9.93 -18.38
C SER A 116 -19.63 9.12 -18.33
N GLU A 117 -18.77 9.26 -19.34
CA GLU A 117 -17.45 8.58 -19.38
C GLU A 117 -16.49 9.13 -18.30
N VAL A 118 -16.44 10.45 -18.15
CA VAL A 118 -15.60 11.13 -17.14
C VAL A 118 -16.06 10.77 -15.73
N LEU A 119 -17.38 10.74 -15.49
CA LEU A 119 -17.94 10.36 -14.18
C LEU A 119 -17.58 8.92 -13.77
N LYS A 120 -17.44 7.99 -14.72
CA LYS A 120 -17.02 6.61 -14.41
C LYS A 120 -15.56 6.56 -13.98
N GLU A 121 -14.70 7.31 -14.67
CA GLU A 121 -13.28 7.42 -14.32
C GLU A 121 -13.11 8.09 -12.94
N ASP A 122 -13.85 9.17 -12.69
CA ASP A 122 -13.83 9.90 -11.42
C ASP A 122 -14.34 9.02 -10.26
N CYS A 123 -15.44 8.29 -10.46
CA CYS A 123 -15.94 7.34 -9.46
C CYS A 123 -14.90 6.26 -9.11
N ALA A 124 -14.17 5.75 -10.11
CA ALA A 124 -13.12 4.76 -9.90
C ALA A 124 -11.91 5.38 -9.18
N ALA A 125 -11.56 6.63 -9.52
CA ALA A 125 -10.46 7.35 -8.88
C ALA A 125 -10.77 7.69 -7.41
N ILE A 126 -11.99 8.15 -7.10
CA ILE A 126 -12.46 8.41 -5.73
C ILE A 126 -12.44 7.12 -4.90
N LYS A 127 -12.93 6.02 -5.48
CA LYS A 127 -12.87 4.70 -4.83
C LYS A 127 -11.43 4.34 -4.44
N GLN A 128 -10.49 4.47 -5.37
CA GLN A 128 -9.08 4.16 -5.13
C GLN A 128 -8.45 5.11 -4.11
N PHE A 129 -8.79 6.40 -4.14
CA PHE A 129 -8.35 7.37 -3.14
C PHE A 129 -8.81 6.99 -1.73
N ILE A 130 -10.10 6.69 -1.57
CA ILE A 130 -10.69 6.28 -0.29
C ILE A 130 -10.03 4.99 0.22
N HIS A 131 -9.87 3.99 -0.66
CA HIS A 131 -9.19 2.75 -0.28
C HIS A 131 -7.77 3.05 0.24
N ARG A 132 -6.99 3.86 -0.46
CA ARG A 132 -5.63 4.22 -0.04
C ARG A 132 -5.55 4.98 1.27
N ILE A 133 -6.45 5.94 1.48
CA ILE A 133 -6.52 6.68 2.74
C ILE A 133 -6.90 5.73 3.89
N SER A 134 -7.84 4.81 3.65
CA SER A 134 -8.27 3.85 4.67
C SER A 134 -7.13 2.97 5.19
N LEU A 135 -6.09 2.78 4.38
CA LEU A 135 -4.87 2.09 4.79
C LEU A 135 -4.16 2.92 5.89
N VAL A 136 -3.97 4.21 5.65
CA VAL A 136 -3.21 5.06 6.55
C VAL A 136 -4.03 5.51 7.79
N HIS A 137 -5.36 5.60 7.66
CA HIS A 137 -6.27 6.09 8.69
C HIS A 137 -7.05 4.96 9.38
N THR A 138 -6.36 4.11 10.13
CA THR A 138 -6.92 2.87 10.70
C THR A 138 -8.03 3.05 11.74
N THR A 139 -8.18 4.25 12.32
CA THR A 139 -9.24 4.55 13.30
C THR A 139 -10.52 5.07 12.66
N THR A 140 -10.51 5.29 11.34
CA THR A 140 -11.64 5.84 10.60
C THR A 140 -12.22 4.77 9.69
N LYS A 141 -13.52 4.51 9.81
CA LYS A 141 -14.30 3.71 8.87
C LYS A 141 -14.61 4.58 7.66
N PHE A 142 -14.25 4.12 6.47
CA PHE A 142 -14.63 4.77 5.22
C PHE A 142 -15.71 3.95 4.53
N HIS A 143 -16.81 4.58 4.14
CA HIS A 143 -17.88 3.96 3.37
C HIS A 143 -18.08 4.72 2.07
N TYR A 144 -17.88 4.04 0.95
CA TYR A 144 -18.07 4.60 -0.38
C TYR A 144 -19.28 3.95 -1.04
N CYS A 145 -20.20 4.77 -1.56
CA CYS A 145 -21.39 4.31 -2.24
C CYS A 145 -21.55 5.06 -3.57
N VAL A 146 -21.80 4.34 -4.65
CA VAL A 146 -22.13 4.88 -5.96
C VAL A 146 -23.46 4.32 -6.40
N LYS A 147 -24.38 5.20 -6.77
CA LYS A 147 -25.67 4.90 -7.36
C LYS A 147 -25.68 5.43 -8.79
N ILE A 148 -25.85 4.57 -9.78
CA ILE A 148 -25.91 4.93 -11.21
C ILE A 148 -27.26 4.47 -11.75
N ASN A 149 -28.12 5.43 -12.13
CA ASN A 149 -29.45 5.15 -12.67
C ASN A 149 -30.27 4.16 -11.81
N GLY A 150 -30.13 4.25 -10.47
CA GLY A 150 -30.80 3.36 -9.52
C GLY A 150 -30.04 2.08 -9.14
N ASN A 151 -28.99 1.69 -9.87
CA ASN A 151 -28.12 0.58 -9.48
C ASN A 151 -27.09 1.04 -8.46
N ILE A 152 -27.01 0.35 -7.31
CA ILE A 152 -26.16 0.75 -6.20
C ILE A 152 -24.99 -0.22 -6.06
N SER A 153 -23.79 0.33 -5.90
CA SER A 153 -22.58 -0.36 -5.49
C SER A 153 -22.02 0.35 -4.25
N ALA A 154 -21.62 -0.40 -3.23
CA ALA A 154 -21.03 0.18 -2.03
C ALA A 154 -19.92 -0.70 -1.46
N GLU A 155 -18.90 -0.05 -0.90
CA GLU A 155 -17.76 -0.69 -0.26
C GLU A 155 -17.46 0.00 1.08
N THR A 156 -17.06 -0.81 2.06
CA THR A 156 -16.66 -0.33 3.38
C THR A 156 -15.23 -0.75 3.64
N TYR A 157 -14.37 0.23 3.90
CA TYR A 157 -12.99 0.00 4.27
C TYR A 157 -12.84 0.22 5.77
N ARG A 158 -12.39 -0.83 6.47
CA ARG A 158 -12.13 -0.83 7.90
C ARG A 158 -10.90 -1.70 8.18
N SER A 159 -10.06 -1.25 9.11
CA SER A 159 -8.95 -2.04 9.62
C SER A 159 -9.48 -3.10 10.61
N GLU A 160 -9.96 -4.23 10.11
CA GLU A 160 -10.24 -5.42 10.94
C GLU A 160 -9.15 -6.47 10.73
N CYS A 161 -8.36 -6.74 11.78
CA CYS A 161 -7.47 -7.90 11.82
C CYS A 161 -8.32 -9.19 11.75
N ARG A 162 -8.34 -9.86 10.59
CA ARG A 162 -8.89 -11.21 10.50
C ARG A 162 -7.99 -12.17 11.28
N ALA A 163 -8.60 -13.03 12.08
CA ALA A 163 -7.89 -13.97 12.94
C ALA A 163 -7.29 -15.15 12.15
N VAL A 164 -5.98 -15.35 12.35
CA VAL A 164 -5.17 -16.57 12.27
C VAL A 164 -5.46 -17.54 11.10
N MET A 165 -4.83 -17.25 9.97
CA MET A 165 -4.36 -18.27 9.03
C MET A 165 -2.97 -18.79 9.46
N PRO A 166 -2.55 -20.01 9.07
CA PRO A 166 -1.19 -20.50 9.34
C PRO A 166 -0.09 -19.71 8.60
N SER A 167 -0.47 -18.80 7.69
CA SER A 167 0.39 -17.83 7.00
C SER A 167 0.26 -16.44 7.63
N CYS A 168 1.35 -15.67 7.63
CA CYS A 168 1.33 -14.31 8.15
C CYS A 168 0.74 -13.37 7.08
N ASP A 169 -0.51 -12.93 7.28
CA ASP A 169 -1.22 -12.04 6.33
C ASP A 169 -0.84 -10.56 6.50
N LYS A 170 0.15 -10.25 7.35
CA LYS A 170 0.56 -8.87 7.67
C LYS A 170 1.70 -8.38 6.80
N ILE A 171 1.70 -7.08 6.52
CA ILE A 171 2.84 -6.38 5.91
C ILE A 171 3.86 -6.03 7.00
N HIS A 172 5.13 -6.35 6.76
CA HIS A 172 6.22 -6.03 7.68
C HIS A 172 7.13 -4.98 7.06
N LEU A 173 6.87 -3.73 7.41
CA LEU A 173 7.69 -2.62 6.98
C LEU A 173 9.05 -2.62 7.69
N VAL A 174 10.11 -2.49 6.90
CA VAL A 174 11.41 -2.02 7.36
C VAL A 174 11.45 -0.53 7.08
N ILE A 175 11.66 0.27 8.13
CA ILE A 175 11.71 1.74 8.04
C ILE A 175 13.16 2.15 7.77
N GLY A 176 13.35 2.98 6.75
CA GLY A 176 14.64 3.55 6.40
C GLY A 176 14.98 4.81 7.20
N GLU A 177 16.06 5.45 6.81
CA GLU A 177 16.54 6.70 7.42
C GLU A 177 15.63 7.88 7.05
N LEU A 178 15.32 8.73 8.03
CA LEU A 178 14.65 10.01 7.83
C LEU A 178 15.62 10.97 7.13
N VAL A 179 15.18 11.55 6.00
CA VAL A 179 15.97 12.52 5.25
C VAL A 179 15.24 13.87 5.23
N GLY A 180 15.95 14.94 5.56
CA GLY A 180 15.46 16.31 5.35
C GLY A 180 15.45 16.67 3.86
N LEU A 181 14.41 17.33 3.41
CA LEU A 181 14.23 17.78 2.03
C LEU A 181 14.46 19.28 1.93
N PHE A 182 15.27 19.68 0.95
CA PHE A 182 15.47 21.08 0.60
C PHE A 182 14.24 21.63 -0.12
N ILE A 183 13.74 22.75 0.39
CA ILE A 183 12.63 23.49 -0.20
C ILE A 183 13.19 24.52 -1.17
N PRO A 184 12.81 24.48 -2.46
CA PRO A 184 13.17 25.51 -3.44
C PRO A 184 12.63 26.89 -3.04
N ASP A 185 13.34 27.95 -3.43
CA ASP A 185 12.96 29.33 -3.12
C ASP A 185 11.54 29.65 -3.61
N GLU A 186 11.11 29.11 -4.75
CA GLU A 186 9.77 29.34 -5.31
C GLU A 186 8.63 28.81 -4.41
N VAL A 187 8.91 27.76 -3.63
CA VAL A 187 7.96 27.19 -2.68
C VAL A 187 7.95 28.01 -1.41
N ALA A 188 9.12 28.45 -0.93
CA ALA A 188 9.25 29.32 0.23
C ALA A 188 8.60 30.70 0.00
N GLU A 189 8.76 31.28 -1.20
CA GLU A 189 8.14 32.55 -1.61
C GLU A 189 6.60 32.49 -1.62
N ARG A 190 6.02 31.29 -1.77
CA ARG A 190 4.57 31.07 -1.66
C ARG A 190 4.07 30.97 -0.22
N GLY A 191 4.94 31.22 0.76
CA GLY A 191 4.61 31.24 2.17
C GLY A 191 4.71 29.88 2.85
N PHE A 192 5.31 28.87 2.20
CA PHE A 192 5.61 27.61 2.88
C PHE A 192 6.66 27.86 3.97
N THR A 193 6.29 27.62 5.22
CA THR A 193 7.16 27.73 6.39
C THR A 193 7.34 26.36 7.02
N GLY A 194 8.56 25.99 7.39
CA GLY A 194 8.84 24.72 8.07
C GLY A 194 9.83 23.84 7.32
N GLU A 195 10.04 22.66 7.85
CA GLU A 195 10.95 21.64 7.34
C GLU A 195 10.15 20.46 6.80
N LEU A 196 10.53 20.01 5.60
CA LEU A 196 9.98 18.82 4.98
C LEU A 196 10.99 17.68 5.11
N SER A 197 10.50 16.48 5.31
CA SER A 197 11.31 15.28 5.41
C SER A 197 10.69 14.12 4.65
N LEU A 198 11.47 13.09 4.38
CA LEU A 198 11.06 11.87 3.72
C LEU A 198 11.51 10.66 4.53
N ILE A 199 10.60 9.73 4.77
CA ILE A 199 10.87 8.42 5.37
C ILE A 199 10.48 7.33 4.36
N PRO A 200 11.45 6.60 3.78
CA PRO A 200 11.14 5.43 2.98
C PRO A 200 10.88 4.23 3.89
N ALA A 201 9.92 3.38 3.53
CA ALA A 201 9.61 2.14 4.21
C ALA A 201 9.33 1.05 3.19
N VAL A 202 9.87 -0.15 3.37
CA VAL A 202 9.76 -1.22 2.37
C VAL A 202 9.27 -2.52 3.00
N SER A 203 8.49 -3.29 2.26
CA SER A 203 8.11 -4.65 2.61
C SER A 203 8.15 -5.57 1.39
N LEU A 204 8.39 -6.86 1.63
CA LEU A 204 8.09 -7.93 0.68
C LEU A 204 6.73 -8.54 1.04
N CYS A 205 5.89 -8.76 0.03
CA CYS A 205 4.53 -9.26 0.19
C CYS A 205 4.27 -10.40 -0.82
N PRO A 206 3.78 -11.58 -0.40
CA PRO A 206 3.39 -11.95 0.96
C PRO A 206 4.58 -12.16 1.91
N CYS A 207 4.33 -12.13 3.21
CA CYS A 207 5.35 -12.39 4.22
C CYS A 207 5.80 -13.86 4.21
N GLN A 208 7.10 -14.09 4.16
CA GLN A 208 7.69 -15.43 4.18
C GLN A 208 8.44 -15.76 5.47
N LYS A 209 8.31 -14.95 6.52
CA LYS A 209 8.95 -15.24 7.82
C LYS A 209 8.47 -16.57 8.43
N SER A 210 7.25 -17.00 8.09
CA SER A 210 6.72 -18.30 8.49
C SER A 210 7.34 -19.47 7.71
N PHE A 211 7.94 -19.22 6.55
CA PHE A 211 8.50 -20.23 5.64
C PHE A 211 9.85 -19.77 5.06
N PRO A 212 10.89 -19.56 5.89
CA PRO A 212 12.15 -18.93 5.47
C PRO A 212 12.95 -19.75 4.44
N ASN A 213 12.63 -21.03 4.28
CA ASN A 213 13.30 -21.96 3.36
C ASN A 213 12.48 -22.25 2.09
N GLN A 214 11.26 -21.70 1.97
CA GLN A 214 10.46 -21.86 0.76
C GLN A 214 11.06 -20.98 -0.35
N PRO A 215 11.23 -21.51 -1.58
CA PRO A 215 11.80 -20.72 -2.65
C PRO A 215 10.91 -19.54 -2.96
N ALA A 216 11.54 -18.38 -2.97
CA ALA A 216 10.91 -17.10 -3.18
C ALA A 216 11.63 -16.38 -4.29
N ASN A 217 10.86 -15.77 -5.18
CA ASN A 217 11.39 -14.77 -6.07
C ASN A 217 10.49 -13.55 -6.02
N ILE A 218 11.14 -12.39 -5.97
CA ILE A 218 10.52 -11.16 -6.45
C ILE A 218 10.25 -11.38 -7.94
N THR A 219 8.98 -11.34 -8.31
CA THR A 219 8.38 -12.02 -9.47
C THR A 219 9.00 -11.77 -10.84
N THR A 220 8.62 -12.62 -11.80
CA THR A 220 8.97 -12.49 -13.23
C THR A 220 7.79 -12.73 -14.19
N ALA A 221 6.66 -13.29 -13.75
CA ALA A 221 5.45 -13.42 -14.57
C ALA A 221 4.59 -12.13 -14.59
N SER A 222 4.63 -11.35 -13.50
CA SER A 222 4.24 -9.94 -13.43
C SER A 222 4.94 -9.31 -12.23
N PRO A 223 6.17 -8.84 -12.42
CA PRO A 223 6.90 -8.15 -11.36
C PRO A 223 6.38 -6.73 -11.23
N THR A 224 6.18 -6.36 -9.97
CA THR A 224 5.71 -5.04 -9.66
C THR A 224 6.39 -4.53 -8.41
N ILE A 225 7.34 -3.62 -8.58
CA ILE A 225 7.65 -2.70 -7.50
C ILE A 225 6.49 -1.72 -7.46
N TYR A 226 5.78 -1.69 -6.35
CA TYR A 226 4.74 -0.72 -6.09
C TYR A 226 5.28 0.36 -5.20
N ILE A 227 5.29 1.60 -5.70
CA ILE A 227 5.61 2.78 -4.91
C ILE A 227 4.31 3.44 -4.49
N PHE A 228 4.16 3.63 -3.18
CA PHE A 228 3.10 4.39 -2.56
C PHE A 228 3.68 5.67 -1.97
N LEU A 229 3.14 6.83 -2.36
CA LEU A 229 3.58 8.14 -1.84
C LEU A 229 2.46 8.77 -1.01
N TYR A 230 2.81 9.17 0.21
CA TYR A 230 1.91 9.83 1.14
C TYR A 230 2.50 11.17 1.57
N ASP A 231 1.64 12.18 1.62
CA ASP A 231 2.00 13.51 2.11
C ASP A 231 2.02 13.54 3.66
N PRO A 232 2.42 14.67 4.28
CA PRO A 232 2.40 14.84 5.73
C PRO A 232 1.02 14.67 6.39
N ALA A 233 -0.08 14.81 5.63
CA ALA A 233 -1.42 14.50 6.09
C ALA A 233 -1.79 13.02 5.90
N GLY A 234 -0.83 12.14 5.60
CA GLY A 234 -1.11 10.72 5.33
C GLY A 234 -2.05 10.52 4.13
N LEU A 235 -2.19 11.52 3.28
CA LEU A 235 -3.04 11.47 2.10
C LEU A 235 -2.19 10.99 0.94
N PRO A 236 -2.72 10.08 0.11
CA PRO A 236 -2.00 9.63 -1.07
C PRO A 236 -1.81 10.83 -2.01
N VAL A 237 -0.61 10.94 -2.56
CA VAL A 237 -0.34 11.95 -3.58
C VAL A 237 -1.03 11.50 -4.86
N LEU A 238 -2.19 12.09 -5.17
CA LEU A 238 -2.90 11.82 -6.42
C LEU A 238 -2.29 12.68 -7.53
N PHE A 239 -1.81 12.03 -8.58
CA PHE A 239 -1.18 12.72 -9.70
C PHE A 239 -2.19 12.91 -10.82
N SER A 240 -2.62 14.15 -11.04
CA SER A 240 -3.21 14.49 -12.33
C SER A 240 -2.09 14.53 -13.38
N ALA A 241 -2.34 14.02 -14.58
CA ALA A 241 -1.33 13.94 -15.65
C ALA A 241 -0.81 15.32 -16.12
N GLU A 242 -1.35 16.42 -15.61
CA GLU A 242 -1.07 17.79 -16.04
C GLU A 242 -0.32 18.62 -14.99
N GLU A 243 -0.25 18.20 -13.72
CA GLU A 243 0.28 19.06 -12.63
C GLU A 243 1.56 18.57 -11.95
N ILE A 244 1.86 17.26 -11.97
CA ILE A 244 2.99 16.71 -11.20
C ILE A 244 3.81 15.76 -12.07
N SER A 245 5.10 16.08 -12.25
CA SER A 245 6.05 15.24 -12.97
C SER A 245 6.66 14.16 -12.08
N TYR A 246 6.78 12.92 -12.58
CA TYR A 246 7.46 11.81 -11.92
C TYR A 246 8.91 11.64 -12.35
N SER A 247 9.52 12.67 -12.94
CA SER A 247 10.85 12.56 -13.56
C SER A 247 11.94 12.01 -12.64
N PHE A 248 11.84 12.22 -11.32
CA PHE A 248 12.75 11.62 -10.34
C PHE A 248 12.75 10.09 -10.38
N PHE A 249 11.59 9.48 -10.62
CA PHE A 249 11.38 8.03 -10.65
C PHE A 249 11.44 7.45 -12.07
N GLU A 250 11.74 8.23 -13.11
CA GLU A 250 11.91 7.67 -14.45
C GLU A 250 13.11 6.70 -14.51
N ASP A 251 14.20 7.05 -13.81
CA ASP A 251 15.37 6.17 -13.67
C ASP A 251 15.22 5.23 -12.47
N PRO A 252 15.07 3.90 -12.68
CA PRO A 252 14.99 2.94 -11.58
C PRO A 252 16.26 2.87 -10.74
N SER A 253 17.39 3.43 -11.20
CA SER A 253 18.62 3.49 -10.40
C SER A 253 18.46 4.29 -9.10
N CYS A 254 17.45 5.16 -9.00
CA CYS A 254 17.13 5.88 -7.76
C CYS A 254 16.70 4.94 -6.61
N LEU A 255 16.23 3.73 -6.94
CA LEU A 255 15.65 2.79 -5.96
C LEU A 255 16.65 1.78 -5.43
N ALA A 256 17.47 1.19 -6.29
CA ALA A 256 18.41 0.15 -5.90
C ALA A 256 19.54 -0.04 -6.91
N SER A 257 20.61 -0.69 -6.47
CA SER A 257 21.66 -1.20 -7.34
C SER A 257 21.26 -2.55 -7.94
N TRP A 258 20.25 -2.55 -8.82
CA TRP A 258 19.59 -3.77 -9.32
C TRP A 258 20.55 -4.86 -9.83
N GLY A 259 21.61 -4.46 -10.55
CA GLY A 259 22.61 -5.39 -11.07
C GLY A 259 23.35 -6.19 -10.00
N LYS A 260 23.50 -5.67 -8.77
CA LYS A 260 24.09 -6.38 -7.62
C LYS A 260 23.28 -7.65 -7.26
N TYR A 261 21.98 -7.62 -7.51
CA TYR A 261 21.04 -8.65 -7.10
C TYR A 261 20.49 -9.47 -8.30
N ALA A 262 21.13 -9.38 -9.47
CA ALA A 262 20.71 -10.03 -10.70
C ALA A 262 19.29 -9.66 -11.18
N TYR A 263 18.84 -8.45 -10.85
CA TYR A 263 17.60 -7.87 -11.33
C TYR A 263 17.86 -6.75 -12.33
N GLN A 264 16.90 -6.53 -13.23
CA GLN A 264 16.81 -5.34 -14.07
C GLN A 264 15.40 -4.75 -13.96
N ALA A 265 15.29 -3.51 -13.50
CA ALA A 265 14.02 -2.80 -13.37
C ALA A 265 13.72 -1.95 -14.60
N THR A 266 12.46 -1.91 -15.02
CA THR A 266 11.94 -1.07 -16.11
C THR A 266 10.61 -0.45 -15.68
N LEU A 267 10.47 0.86 -15.84
CA LEU A 267 9.23 1.56 -15.54
C LEU A 267 8.09 1.03 -16.42
N ASN A 268 6.94 0.72 -15.83
CA ASN A 268 5.78 0.23 -16.56
C ASN A 268 4.83 1.40 -16.85
N SER A 269 4.51 1.63 -18.13
CA SER A 269 3.57 2.68 -18.55
C SER A 269 2.10 2.22 -18.50
N ALA A 270 1.84 0.90 -18.39
CA ALA A 270 0.49 0.36 -18.41
C ALA A 270 -0.03 0.09 -17.00
N VAL A 271 -1.01 0.90 -16.58
CA VAL A 271 -1.74 0.77 -15.32
C VAL A 271 -2.76 -0.37 -15.45
N TYR A 272 -2.32 -1.62 -15.34
CA TYR A 272 -3.25 -2.73 -15.12
C TYR A 272 -3.21 -3.12 -13.64
N CYS A 273 -4.07 -2.47 -12.86
CA CYS A 273 -4.36 -2.90 -11.49
C CYS A 273 -5.71 -3.61 -11.50
N LYS A 274 -5.82 -4.78 -10.88
CA LYS A 274 -7.12 -5.41 -10.63
C LYS A 274 -7.97 -4.47 -9.77
N THR A 275 -9.29 -4.53 -9.93
CA THR A 275 -10.25 -3.56 -9.37
C THR A 275 -10.28 -3.45 -7.84
N ASP A 276 -9.67 -4.41 -7.13
CA ASP A 276 -9.89 -4.62 -5.70
C ASP A 276 -8.64 -4.36 -4.83
N THR A 277 -7.48 -4.08 -5.44
CA THR A 277 -6.23 -3.75 -4.72
C THR A 277 -5.94 -2.25 -4.76
N ALA A 278 -5.25 -1.73 -3.75
CA ALA A 278 -4.80 -0.35 -3.70
C ALA A 278 -3.85 -0.04 -4.86
N LYS A 279 -4.23 0.92 -5.71
CA LYS A 279 -3.43 1.31 -6.88
C LYS A 279 -2.16 2.10 -6.48
N PRO A 280 -0.96 1.67 -6.91
CA PRO A 280 0.28 2.41 -6.67
C PRO A 280 0.38 3.67 -7.54
N GLU A 281 1.23 4.61 -7.12
CA GLU A 281 1.66 5.75 -7.93
C GLU A 281 2.54 5.30 -9.09
N ILE A 282 3.58 4.52 -8.76
CA ILE A 282 4.62 4.14 -9.69
C ILE A 282 4.78 2.62 -9.65
N GLN A 283 4.95 2.07 -10.84
CA GLN A 283 5.05 0.64 -11.08
C GLN A 283 6.30 0.33 -11.90
N TYR A 284 7.15 -0.57 -11.40
CA TYR A 284 8.26 -1.12 -12.19
C TYR A 284 8.14 -2.62 -12.37
N SER A 285 8.49 -3.08 -13.56
CA SER A 285 8.70 -4.49 -13.86
C SER A 285 10.18 -4.86 -13.68
N LEU A 286 10.40 -6.03 -13.07
CA LEU A 286 11.71 -6.61 -12.79
C LEU A 286 11.94 -7.82 -13.70
N ARG A 287 13.12 -7.91 -14.29
CA ARG A 287 13.56 -9.09 -15.05
C ARG A 287 14.72 -9.74 -14.33
N THR A 288 14.73 -11.07 -14.26
CA THR A 288 15.85 -11.86 -13.72
C THR A 288 16.55 -12.60 -14.83
N SER A 289 17.85 -12.86 -14.66
CA SER A 289 18.65 -13.65 -15.58
C SER A 289 18.57 -15.17 -15.34
N HIS A 290 17.83 -15.63 -14.33
CA HIS A 290 17.78 -17.04 -13.93
C HIS A 290 16.54 -17.76 -14.47
N LYS A 291 16.71 -19.01 -14.93
CA LYS A 291 15.59 -19.86 -15.37
C LYS A 291 14.67 -20.16 -14.19
N GLN A 292 13.38 -19.95 -14.39
CA GLN A 292 12.35 -20.08 -13.36
C GLN A 292 11.91 -21.54 -13.19
N ASP A 293 11.68 -21.91 -11.94
CA ASP A 293 10.96 -23.12 -11.56
C ASP A 293 9.50 -22.71 -11.28
N PRO A 294 8.50 -23.38 -11.86
CA PRO A 294 7.08 -23.05 -11.66
C PRO A 294 6.59 -23.18 -10.21
N ASP A 295 7.34 -23.83 -9.31
CA ASP A 295 6.96 -24.07 -7.91
C ASP A 295 7.45 -22.97 -6.93
N ILE A 296 7.94 -21.83 -7.45
CA ILE A 296 8.49 -20.72 -6.64
C ILE A 296 7.39 -19.77 -6.18
N GLN A 297 7.39 -19.44 -4.88
CA GLN A 297 6.48 -18.45 -4.31
C GLN A 297 6.84 -17.04 -4.80
N GLU A 298 5.86 -16.38 -5.39
CA GLU A 298 5.96 -15.02 -5.91
C GLU A 298 5.85 -13.97 -4.78
N GLN A 299 6.76 -12.99 -4.76
CA GLN A 299 6.72 -11.81 -3.88
C GLN A 299 6.76 -10.49 -4.66
N THR A 300 6.09 -9.49 -4.10
CA THR A 300 5.99 -8.10 -4.57
C THR A 300 6.75 -7.20 -3.60
N LEU A 301 7.56 -6.27 -4.12
CA LEU A 301 8.23 -5.26 -3.31
C LEU A 301 7.33 -4.02 -3.22
N LEU A 302 6.91 -3.70 -2.00
CA LEU A 302 6.11 -2.52 -1.69
C LEU A 302 7.04 -1.48 -1.08
N LEU A 303 7.19 -0.34 -1.74
CA LEU A 303 7.91 0.83 -1.23
C LEU A 303 6.89 1.91 -0.87
N PHE A 304 6.94 2.37 0.36
CA PHE A 304 6.15 3.48 0.87
C PHE A 304 7.08 4.65 1.11
N LEU A 305 6.67 5.82 0.67
CA LEU A 305 7.38 7.08 0.83
C LEU A 305 6.47 8.00 1.63
N PHE A 306 6.86 8.30 2.86
CA PHE A 306 6.10 9.18 3.75
C PHE A 306 6.79 10.52 3.84
N LEU A 307 6.12 11.58 3.38
CA LEU A 307 6.56 12.93 3.65
C LEU A 307 6.18 13.31 5.08
N GLY A 308 7.11 13.91 5.80
CA GLY A 308 6.90 14.46 7.14
C GLY A 308 7.03 15.97 7.11
N TYR A 309 6.22 16.66 7.90
CA TYR A 309 6.28 18.10 8.09
C TYR A 309 6.56 18.41 9.56
N SER A 310 7.47 19.35 9.80
CA SER A 310 7.74 19.88 11.12
C SER A 310 8.04 21.37 11.03
N ASP A 311 7.54 22.15 11.96
CA ASP A 311 7.86 23.57 12.09
C ASP A 311 8.51 23.77 13.45
N GLN A 312 9.79 24.13 13.46
CA GLN A 312 10.55 24.33 14.70
C GLN A 312 10.06 25.57 15.48
N PHE A 313 9.26 26.42 14.86
CA PHE A 313 8.68 27.62 15.49
C PHE A 313 7.28 27.37 16.07
N GLN A 314 6.72 26.18 15.88
CA GLN A 314 5.40 25.81 16.40
C GLN A 314 5.46 24.51 17.19
N ASP A 315 5.00 24.54 18.45
CA ASP A 315 4.91 23.34 19.30
C ASP A 315 3.99 22.26 18.68
N LYS A 316 3.03 22.68 17.85
CA LYS A 316 2.15 21.81 17.05
C LYS A 316 2.14 22.31 15.61
N PRO A 317 3.00 21.77 14.73
CA PRO A 317 3.08 22.22 13.35
C PRO A 317 1.77 21.97 12.62
N ILE A 318 1.17 23.04 12.09
CA ILE A 318 -0.08 22.98 11.31
C ILE A 318 0.29 22.71 9.86
N TYR A 319 -0.10 21.53 9.35
CA TYR A 319 0.00 21.23 7.92
C TYR A 319 -1.35 21.54 7.27
N SER A 320 -1.44 22.66 6.56
CA SER A 320 -2.69 23.11 5.95
C SER A 320 -2.92 22.52 4.55
N PHE A 321 -4.15 22.66 4.06
CA PHE A 321 -4.47 22.35 2.67
C PHE A 321 -3.61 23.13 1.68
N TRP A 322 -3.28 24.39 1.98
CA TRP A 322 -2.48 25.25 1.11
C TRP A 322 -1.00 24.84 1.08
N ASP A 323 -0.45 24.42 2.23
CA ASP A 323 0.91 23.88 2.31
C ASP A 323 1.05 22.63 1.44
N ARG A 324 0.04 21.75 1.49
CA ARG A 324 -0.04 20.60 0.60
C ARG A 324 0.02 21.01 -0.86
N ARG A 325 -0.79 21.98 -1.29
CA ARG A 325 -0.81 22.41 -2.70
C ARG A 325 0.54 22.98 -3.14
N ALA A 326 1.21 23.75 -2.27
CA ALA A 326 2.53 24.28 -2.53
C ALA A 326 3.57 23.17 -2.73
N ILE A 327 3.59 22.17 -1.84
CA ILE A 327 4.50 21.02 -1.93
C ILE A 327 4.21 20.17 -3.16
N LEU A 328 2.94 19.80 -3.40
CA LEU A 328 2.59 18.89 -4.49
C LEU A 328 2.92 19.49 -5.86
N SER A 329 2.73 20.80 -6.03
CA SER A 329 3.10 21.49 -7.28
C SER A 329 4.61 21.57 -7.55
N HIS A 330 5.46 21.32 -6.54
CA HIS A 330 6.92 21.38 -6.65
C HIS A 330 7.62 20.10 -6.17
N LEU A 331 6.88 18.99 -6.06
CA LEU A 331 7.38 17.76 -5.46
C LEU A 331 8.61 17.21 -6.20
N SER A 332 8.57 17.19 -7.53
CA SER A 332 9.72 16.75 -8.33
C SER A 332 10.95 17.64 -8.13
N PRO A 333 10.87 18.99 -8.28
CA PRO A 333 11.96 19.88 -7.91
C PRO A 333 12.51 19.69 -6.49
N ILE A 334 11.65 19.50 -5.48
CA ILE A 334 12.04 19.24 -4.09
C ILE A 334 12.89 17.95 -3.99
N LEU A 335 12.44 16.87 -4.64
CA LEU A 335 13.16 15.59 -4.67
C LEU A 335 14.51 15.73 -5.41
N PHE A 336 14.58 16.50 -6.49
CA PHE A 336 15.83 16.75 -7.23
C PHE A 336 16.82 17.62 -6.46
N CYS A 337 16.36 18.64 -5.74
CA CYS A 337 17.24 19.45 -4.87
C CYS A 337 17.91 18.59 -3.79
N SER A 338 17.24 17.51 -3.40
CA SER A 338 17.70 16.56 -2.37
C SER A 338 18.12 15.22 -2.97
N GLU A 339 18.44 15.15 -4.27
CA GLU A 339 18.53 13.89 -5.02
C GLU A 339 19.41 12.85 -4.35
N GLN A 340 20.64 13.23 -3.99
CA GLN A 340 21.61 12.29 -3.42
C GLN A 340 21.18 11.78 -2.04
N ALA A 341 20.54 12.63 -1.23
CA ALA A 341 20.03 12.26 0.09
C ALA A 341 18.83 11.31 -0.04
N VAL A 342 17.86 11.67 -0.88
CA VAL A 342 16.67 10.85 -1.17
C VAL A 342 17.08 9.49 -1.75
N LYS A 343 17.96 9.49 -2.75
CA LYS A 343 18.49 8.27 -3.37
C LYS A 343 19.18 7.39 -2.34
N ARG A 344 20.03 7.95 -1.48
CA ARG A 344 20.72 7.19 -0.42
C ARG A 344 19.72 6.58 0.57
N ALA A 345 18.72 7.34 1.01
CA ALA A 345 17.73 6.87 1.97
C ALA A 345 16.88 5.73 1.39
N ILE A 346 16.36 5.90 0.16
CA ILE A 346 15.58 4.86 -0.53
C ILE A 346 16.44 3.63 -0.80
N GLN A 347 17.62 3.81 -1.39
CA GLN A 347 18.53 2.70 -1.68
C GLN A 347 18.97 1.98 -0.42
N GLY A 348 19.18 2.69 0.69
CA GLY A 348 19.57 2.07 1.96
C GLY A 348 18.59 0.99 2.39
N VAL A 349 17.30 1.34 2.47
CA VAL A 349 16.26 0.40 2.92
C VAL A 349 15.90 -0.65 1.86
N VAL A 350 15.85 -0.29 0.58
CA VAL A 350 15.55 -1.24 -0.50
C VAL A 350 16.68 -2.25 -0.65
N ASN A 351 17.94 -1.81 -0.67
CA ASN A 351 19.09 -2.71 -0.79
C ASN A 351 19.23 -3.63 0.42
N GLU A 352 18.84 -3.20 1.63
CA GLU A 352 18.84 -4.04 2.82
C GLU A 352 17.91 -5.26 2.63
N ILE A 353 16.66 -5.01 2.22
CA ILE A 353 15.69 -6.08 1.99
C ILE A 353 16.10 -6.97 0.80
N LEU A 354 16.55 -6.37 -0.30
CA LEU A 354 17.04 -7.13 -1.45
C LEU A 354 18.25 -7.98 -1.09
N GLU A 355 19.14 -7.50 -0.22
CA GLU A 355 20.28 -8.27 0.24
C GLU A 355 19.88 -9.42 1.14
N GLN A 356 18.90 -9.24 2.04
CA GLN A 356 18.34 -10.32 2.84
C GLN A 356 17.71 -11.40 1.94
N HIS A 357 16.87 -10.99 0.98
CA HIS A 357 16.24 -11.91 0.02
C HIS A 357 17.28 -12.64 -0.84
N TYR A 358 18.26 -11.91 -1.37
CA TYR A 358 19.31 -12.47 -2.21
C TYR A 358 20.19 -13.48 -1.45
N ARG A 359 20.57 -13.17 -0.20
CA ARG A 359 21.31 -14.12 0.66
C ARG A 359 20.49 -15.37 0.95
N ALA A 360 19.20 -15.25 1.25
CA ALA A 360 18.31 -16.38 1.46
C ALA A 360 18.24 -17.28 0.21
N SER A 361 18.08 -16.68 -0.97
CA SER A 361 18.09 -17.40 -2.25
C SER A 361 19.42 -18.13 -2.50
N GLN A 362 20.57 -17.51 -2.18
CA GLN A 362 21.88 -18.16 -2.30
C GLN A 362 22.04 -19.35 -1.37
N GLU A 363 21.66 -19.23 -0.09
CA GLU A 363 21.72 -20.33 0.87
C GLU A 363 20.81 -21.49 0.46
N GLN A 364 19.63 -21.16 -0.05
CA GLN A 364 18.72 -22.16 -0.60
C GLN A 364 19.32 -22.87 -1.81
N GLN A 365 19.98 -22.15 -2.71
CA GLN A 365 20.64 -22.77 -3.86
C GLN A 365 21.78 -23.70 -3.42
N LYS A 366 22.56 -23.32 -2.40
CA LYS A 366 23.60 -24.19 -1.82
C LYS A 366 22.98 -25.45 -1.23
N LEU A 367 21.88 -25.31 -0.48
CA LEU A 367 21.13 -26.42 0.10
C LEU A 367 20.62 -27.36 -0.98
N ALA A 368 19.91 -26.84 -2.00
CA ALA A 368 19.38 -27.62 -3.12
C ALA A 368 20.47 -28.39 -3.88
N ARG A 369 21.68 -27.82 -4.04
CA ARG A 369 22.84 -28.51 -4.64
C ARG A 369 23.42 -29.61 -3.75
N SER A 370 23.29 -29.48 -2.43
CA SER A 370 23.80 -30.47 -1.46
C SER A 370 22.88 -31.69 -1.28
N LEU A 371 21.55 -31.51 -1.43
CA LEU A 371 20.55 -32.56 -1.28
C LEU A 371 20.82 -33.82 -2.13
N PRO A 372 21.06 -33.73 -3.45
CA PRO A 372 21.33 -34.91 -4.25
C PRO A 372 22.64 -35.60 -3.86
N ILE A 373 23.64 -34.84 -3.39
CA ILE A 373 24.91 -35.38 -2.90
C ILE A 373 24.68 -36.20 -1.63
N MET A 374 23.92 -35.65 -0.68
CA MET A 374 23.54 -36.35 0.56
C MET A 374 22.72 -37.61 0.28
N ALA A 375 21.69 -37.51 -0.56
CA ALA A 375 20.86 -38.63 -0.97
C ALA A 375 21.70 -39.75 -1.61
N THR A 376 22.62 -39.38 -2.52
CA THR A 376 23.54 -40.33 -3.17
C THR A 376 24.50 -40.99 -2.18
N ALA A 377 25.07 -40.22 -1.25
CA ALA A 377 25.99 -40.75 -0.24
C ALA A 377 25.30 -41.79 0.67
N ILE A 378 24.10 -41.48 1.15
CA ILE A 378 23.33 -42.40 2.01
C ILE A 378 22.89 -43.63 1.21
N SER A 379 22.39 -43.45 -0.02
CA SER A 379 22.05 -44.57 -0.91
C SER A 379 23.26 -45.49 -1.13
N ARG A 380 24.45 -44.93 -1.36
CA ARG A 380 25.70 -45.70 -1.50
C ARG A 380 26.08 -46.45 -0.24
N ILE A 381 25.95 -45.85 0.95
CA ILE A 381 26.23 -46.54 2.22
C ILE A 381 25.29 -47.74 2.40
N VAL A 382 24.00 -47.57 2.11
CA VAL A 382 23.00 -48.64 2.26
C VAL A 382 23.20 -49.75 1.23
N SER A 383 23.44 -49.41 -0.04
CA SER A 383 23.65 -50.37 -1.12
C SER A 383 24.97 -51.14 -1.00
N SER A 384 26.03 -50.51 -0.50
CA SER A 384 27.35 -51.15 -0.30
C SER A 384 27.50 -51.90 1.02
N SER A 385 26.57 -51.76 1.97
CA SER A 385 26.67 -52.41 3.28
C SER A 385 26.59 -53.94 3.18
N THR A 386 27.56 -54.63 3.78
CA THR A 386 27.58 -56.10 3.87
C THR A 386 26.66 -56.66 4.96
N ASP A 387 26.12 -55.80 5.85
CA ASP A 387 25.14 -56.19 6.87
C ASP A 387 23.71 -56.19 6.31
N GLY A 388 23.20 -57.39 6.00
CA GLY A 388 21.85 -57.58 5.49
C GLY A 388 20.72 -57.24 6.48
N LYS A 389 21.00 -57.17 7.79
CA LYS A 389 20.04 -56.70 8.80
C LYS A 389 19.96 -55.17 8.80
N PHE A 390 21.10 -54.49 8.70
CA PHE A 390 21.16 -53.04 8.54
C PHE A 390 20.42 -52.59 7.27
N ARG A 391 20.71 -53.21 6.12
CA ARG A 391 20.09 -52.85 4.84
C ARG A 391 18.57 -52.98 4.88
N ARG A 392 18.05 -54.11 5.37
CA ARG A 392 16.60 -54.34 5.52
C ARG A 392 15.93 -53.34 6.46
N LYS A 393 16.59 -52.97 7.56
CA LYS A 393 16.08 -51.93 8.47
C LYS A 393 15.98 -50.56 7.77
N CYS A 394 16.97 -50.19 6.97
CA CYS A 394 16.96 -48.92 6.23
C CYS A 394 15.83 -48.87 5.20
N LEU A 395 15.70 -49.93 4.38
CA LEU A 395 14.63 -50.09 3.41
C LEU A 395 13.24 -50.01 4.07
N HIS A 396 13.03 -50.77 5.14
CA HIS A 396 11.77 -50.76 5.88
C HIS A 396 11.46 -49.39 6.51
N SER A 397 12.48 -48.66 6.99
CA SER A 397 12.26 -47.34 7.64
C SER A 397 11.79 -46.27 6.65
N LEU A 398 12.26 -46.33 5.40
CA LEU A 398 11.78 -45.44 4.33
C LEU A 398 10.70 -46.08 3.45
N GLN A 399 10.16 -47.25 3.83
CA GLN A 399 9.12 -47.96 3.08
C GLN A 399 9.50 -48.25 1.61
N ALA A 400 10.78 -48.51 1.33
CA ALA A 400 11.26 -48.87 0.00
C ALA A 400 11.40 -50.41 -0.14
N ALA A 401 11.00 -50.96 -1.28
CA ALA A 401 11.12 -52.40 -1.57
C ALA A 401 12.55 -52.81 -1.91
N ASP A 402 13.31 -51.93 -2.59
CA ASP A 402 14.69 -52.19 -2.98
C ASP A 402 15.60 -50.94 -2.87
N THR A 403 16.89 -51.11 -3.18
CA THR A 403 17.90 -50.05 -3.07
C THR A 403 17.76 -48.94 -4.12
N GLN A 404 17.10 -49.19 -5.25
CA GLN A 404 16.84 -48.17 -6.26
C GLN A 404 15.65 -47.31 -5.82
N GLU A 405 14.55 -47.94 -5.41
CA GLU A 405 13.39 -47.25 -4.83
C GLU A 405 13.80 -46.45 -3.58
N PHE A 406 14.70 -46.98 -2.76
CA PHE A 406 15.26 -46.27 -1.61
C PHE A 406 15.94 -44.94 -2.00
N GLN A 407 16.64 -44.88 -3.14
CA GLN A 407 17.29 -43.67 -3.61
C GLN A 407 16.29 -42.61 -4.07
N GLU A 408 15.22 -43.02 -4.74
CA GLU A 408 14.14 -42.12 -5.16
C GLU A 408 13.39 -41.59 -3.92
N THR A 409 13.00 -42.49 -3.01
CA THR A 409 12.29 -42.15 -1.79
C THR A 409 13.10 -41.27 -0.85
N ILE A 410 14.42 -41.48 -0.70
CA ILE A 410 15.26 -40.60 0.15
C ILE A 410 15.43 -39.20 -0.48
N THR A 411 15.52 -39.12 -1.81
CA THR A 411 15.62 -37.84 -2.52
C THR A 411 14.31 -37.06 -2.38
N GLU A 412 13.18 -37.73 -2.57
CA GLU A 412 11.85 -37.14 -2.40
C GLU A 412 11.59 -36.77 -0.94
N THR A 413 11.95 -37.63 0.00
CA THR A 413 11.81 -37.36 1.44
C THR A 413 12.69 -36.19 1.85
N PHE A 414 13.93 -36.09 1.38
CA PHE A 414 14.77 -34.93 1.67
C PHE A 414 14.24 -33.64 1.04
N ASN A 415 13.76 -33.67 -0.20
CA ASN A 415 13.11 -32.50 -0.78
C ASN A 415 11.86 -32.12 0.03
N LYS A 416 11.00 -33.07 0.39
CA LYS A 416 9.80 -32.82 1.21
C LYS A 416 10.14 -32.32 2.61
N VAL A 417 11.08 -32.95 3.29
CA VAL A 417 11.44 -32.63 4.67
C VAL A 417 12.24 -31.33 4.70
N ILE A 418 13.26 -31.14 3.87
CA ILE A 418 14.12 -29.96 3.99
C ILE A 418 13.47 -28.72 3.38
N LEU A 419 12.60 -28.87 2.36
CA LEU A 419 11.86 -27.74 1.79
C LEU A 419 10.51 -27.48 2.50
N LYS A 420 9.84 -28.49 3.10
CA LYS A 420 8.52 -28.32 3.76
C LYS A 420 8.54 -28.40 5.30
N GLN A 421 9.59 -28.96 5.90
CA GLN A 421 9.83 -28.85 7.34
C GLN A 421 10.67 -27.54 7.45
N TRP A 422 10.37 -26.56 8.30
CA TRP A 422 10.05 -26.67 9.71
C TRP A 422 9.22 -25.47 10.17
N LYS A 423 8.29 -25.76 11.08
CA LYS A 423 7.38 -24.93 11.90
C LYS A 423 7.33 -23.42 11.57
N PRO A 424 6.13 -22.84 11.35
CA PRO A 424 5.98 -21.39 11.34
C PRO A 424 6.68 -20.84 12.57
N SER A 425 7.68 -20.00 12.34
CA SER A 425 8.28 -19.27 13.44
C SER A 425 7.14 -18.51 14.11
N HIS A 426 6.87 -18.78 15.39
CA HIS A 426 5.99 -17.93 16.19
C HIS A 426 6.52 -16.49 16.26
N ALA A 427 7.70 -16.20 15.68
CA ALA A 427 8.28 -14.87 15.53
C ALA A 427 7.63 -13.97 14.46
N CYS A 428 6.51 -14.35 13.83
CA CYS A 428 5.60 -13.34 13.25
C CYS A 428 4.83 -12.58 14.36
N GLU A 429 5.34 -12.55 15.59
CA GLU A 429 4.86 -11.70 16.65
C GLU A 429 5.41 -10.28 16.52
N ILE A 430 4.47 -9.35 16.69
CA ILE A 430 4.61 -7.91 16.52
C ILE A 430 5.61 -7.39 17.54
N LYS A 431 6.83 -7.04 17.11
CA LYS A 431 7.57 -6.00 17.84
C LYS A 431 6.85 -4.69 17.53
N LYS A 432 6.10 -4.16 18.49
CA LYS A 432 5.66 -2.76 18.45
C LYS A 432 6.92 -1.92 18.23
N ALA A 433 7.06 -1.31 17.06
CA ALA A 433 8.07 -0.28 16.87
C ALA A 433 7.64 0.91 17.74
N SER A 434 8.20 0.99 18.94
CA SER A 434 8.08 2.18 19.79
C SER A 434 9.11 3.19 19.31
N PHE A 435 8.77 4.00 18.30
CA PHE A 435 9.63 5.09 17.86
C PHE A 435 8.81 6.35 17.51
N LEU A 436 8.79 7.27 18.48
CA LEU A 436 9.11 8.71 18.43
C LEU A 436 8.89 9.54 17.15
N LEU A 437 7.87 9.29 16.34
CA LEU A 437 7.35 10.29 15.41
C LEU A 437 5.82 10.26 15.48
N ASN A 438 5.22 11.34 16.00
CA ASN A 438 3.76 11.52 16.06
C ASN A 438 3.08 11.52 14.67
N THR A 439 3.86 11.38 13.59
CA THR A 439 3.47 11.52 12.19
C THR A 439 3.63 10.25 11.37
N LEU A 440 4.20 9.16 11.90
CA LEU A 440 4.08 7.87 11.23
C LEU A 440 2.67 7.33 11.49
N PRO A 441 1.83 7.17 10.46
CA PRO A 441 0.55 6.52 10.66
C PRO A 441 0.76 5.14 11.25
N THR A 442 -0.24 4.63 11.96
CA THR A 442 -0.19 3.31 12.57
C THR A 442 -0.25 2.24 11.47
N LEU A 443 0.81 2.13 10.67
CA LEU A 443 0.99 1.26 9.50
C LEU A 443 1.08 -0.23 9.89
N LEU A 444 0.72 -0.57 11.13
CA LEU A 444 0.96 -1.86 11.77
C LEU A 444 -0.22 -2.82 11.67
N VAL A 445 -1.22 -2.52 10.82
CA VAL A 445 -2.46 -3.32 10.68
C VAL A 445 -2.87 -3.51 9.21
N PHE A 446 -1.91 -3.68 8.31
CA PHE A 446 -2.21 -3.99 6.90
C PHE A 446 -2.33 -5.47 6.63
N SER A 447 -3.26 -5.82 5.75
CA SER A 447 -3.35 -7.13 5.14
C SER A 447 -2.60 -7.16 3.80
N SER A 448 -1.88 -8.24 3.51
CA SER A 448 -1.28 -8.48 2.19
C SER A 448 -2.32 -8.45 1.06
N SER A 449 -3.59 -8.77 1.37
CA SER A 449 -4.71 -8.76 0.41
C SER A 449 -5.00 -7.37 -0.16
N ASP A 450 -4.67 -6.31 0.59
CA ASP A 450 -5.01 -4.95 0.21
C ASP A 450 -4.10 -4.44 -0.91
N PHE A 451 -2.92 -5.05 -1.07
CA PHE A 451 -1.86 -4.65 -1.99
C PHE A 451 -1.48 -5.72 -3.00
N CYS A 452 -1.78 -6.99 -2.74
CA CYS A 452 -1.42 -8.12 -3.58
C CYS A 452 -2.59 -9.09 -3.69
N SER A 453 -2.83 -9.63 -4.89
CA SER A 453 -3.76 -10.76 -5.04
C SER A 453 -3.23 -11.94 -4.20
N ALA A 454 -4.07 -12.56 -3.38
CA ALA A 454 -3.70 -13.78 -2.70
C ALA A 454 -3.25 -14.84 -3.74
N PRO A 455 -2.15 -15.58 -3.50
CA PRO A 455 -1.87 -16.74 -4.32
C PRO A 455 -3.07 -17.70 -4.18
N PHE A 456 -3.49 -18.25 -5.32
CA PHE A 456 -4.57 -19.22 -5.43
C PHE A 456 -4.63 -20.19 -4.24
N GLN A 457 -5.80 -20.29 -3.62
CA GLN A 457 -6.13 -21.44 -2.79
C GLN A 457 -6.11 -22.69 -3.68
N SER A 458 -5.45 -23.73 -3.16
CA SER A 458 -5.25 -25.06 -3.76
C SER A 458 -6.45 -25.66 -4.47
#